data_AF-A0A7C2W7F9-F1
#
_entry.id   AF-A0A7C2W7F9-F1
#
_cell.length_a   1.000
_cell.length_b   1.000
_cell.length_c   1.000
_cell.angle_alpha   90.00
_cell.angle_beta   90.00
_cell.angle_gamma   90.00
#
_symmetry.space_group_name_H-M   'P 1'
#
loop_
_entity.id
_entity.type
_entity.pdbx_description
1 polymer ?
#
loop_
_entity_poly.entity_id
_entity_poly.type
_entity_poly.pdbx_seq_one_letter_code
_entity_poly.pdbx_strand_id
1 'polypeptide(L)'
;MTLEQFPDPVLVIVAHPDDIEAHCAGTVARLVANGKHVGYILATSGNRGTTDPAMTVERLAELREAEQRAAAAIVGVTDITFLRYDDGDLAFHVPQLRADLTRLIRQYRPRTIITHDPYPGNGSRDACAIYP
;
A
#
# COMPACT_ATOMS: atom_id res chain seq x y z
N MET A 1 16.59 -4.26 -6.08
CA MET A 1 17.43 -4.82 -5.00
C MET A 1 16.65 -6.00 -4.44
N THR A 2 17.14 -7.24 -4.50
CA THR A 2 16.39 -8.41 -3.99
C THR A 2 16.63 -8.53 -2.48
N LEU A 3 15.56 -8.71 -1.71
CA LEU A 3 15.55 -8.60 -0.24
C LEU A 3 16.12 -9.80 0.51
N GLU A 4 16.76 -10.74 -0.19
CA GLU A 4 17.47 -11.87 0.41
C GLU A 4 18.62 -11.44 1.33
N GLN A 5 18.95 -10.15 1.35
CA GLN A 5 19.97 -9.54 2.21
C GLN A 5 19.44 -9.05 3.57
N PHE A 6 18.13 -9.04 3.81
CA PHE A 6 17.54 -8.49 5.05
C PHE A 6 16.92 -9.59 5.93
N PRO A 7 17.24 -9.66 7.23
CA PRO A 7 16.64 -10.64 8.13
C PRO A 7 15.17 -10.28 8.46
N ASP A 8 14.25 -11.13 7.99
CA ASP A 8 12.79 -11.04 8.18
C ASP A 8 12.13 -9.79 7.56
N PRO A 9 12.08 -9.71 6.22
CA PRO A 9 11.43 -8.58 5.55
C PRO A 9 9.94 -8.53 5.86
N VAL A 10 9.41 -7.32 6.03
CA VAL A 10 7.99 -7.04 6.28
C VAL A 10 7.42 -6.34 5.05
N LEU A 11 6.21 -6.72 4.67
CA LEU A 11 5.47 -6.10 3.57
C LEU A 11 4.14 -5.55 4.10
N VAL A 12 3.89 -4.27 3.85
CA VAL A 12 2.60 -3.63 4.15
C VAL A 12 1.81 -3.52 2.86
N ILE A 13 0.59 -4.05 2.82
CA ILE A 13 -0.29 -4.02 1.66
C ILE A 13 -1.55 -3.27 2.04
N VAL A 14 -1.85 -2.17 1.35
CA VAL A 14 -3.02 -1.33 1.61
C VAL A 14 -3.71 -0.93 0.32
N ALA A 15 -4.90 -0.34 0.42
CA ALA A 15 -5.68 0.07 -0.73
C ALA A 15 -5.22 1.44 -1.24
N HIS A 16 -5.10 2.41 -0.34
CA HIS A 16 -4.94 3.82 -0.67
C HIS A 16 -3.66 4.41 -0.09
N PRO A 17 -3.06 5.42 -0.74
CA PRO A 17 -2.17 6.35 -0.06
C PRO A 17 -2.85 6.85 1.23
N ASP A 18 -2.13 7.08 2.33
CA ASP A 18 -2.60 7.45 3.68
C ASP A 18 -3.13 6.32 4.60
N ASP A 19 -3.49 5.15 4.07
CA ASP A 19 -3.93 4.01 4.89
C ASP A 19 -2.87 3.61 5.93
N ILE A 20 -1.60 3.65 5.57
CA ILE A 20 -0.49 3.21 6.44
C ILE A 20 -0.33 4.20 7.60
N GLU A 21 -0.39 5.49 7.30
CA GLU A 21 -0.27 6.60 8.24
C GLU A 21 -1.43 6.60 9.24
N ALA A 22 -2.64 6.29 8.78
CA ALA A 22 -3.84 6.21 9.62
C ALA A 22 -3.82 5.01 10.59
N HIS A 23 -3.23 3.89 10.19
CA HIS A 23 -3.40 2.62 10.91
C HIS A 23 -2.13 2.07 11.57
N CYS A 24 -0.97 2.12 10.90
CA CYS A 24 0.19 1.34 11.34
C CYS A 24 1.57 2.01 11.19
N ALA A 25 1.66 3.30 10.83
CA ALA A 25 2.93 3.99 10.66
C ALA A 25 3.83 3.97 11.91
N GLY A 26 3.24 4.03 13.13
CA GLY A 26 4.00 3.87 14.38
C GLY A 26 4.63 2.48 14.53
N THR A 27 3.95 1.43 14.06
CA THR A 27 4.49 0.07 14.01
C THR A 27 5.61 -0.03 12.97
N VAL A 28 5.42 0.56 11.79
CA VAL A 28 6.45 0.59 10.75
C VAL A 28 7.71 1.30 11.24
N ALA A 29 7.58 2.48 11.85
CA ALA A 29 8.71 3.22 12.41
C ALA A 29 9.51 2.38 13.40
N ARG A 30 8.84 1.61 14.26
CA ARG A 30 9.50 0.68 15.20
C ARG A 30 10.18 -0.48 14.49
N LEU A 31 9.58 -1.07 13.46
CA LEU A 31 10.18 -2.16 12.70
C LEU A 31 11.47 -1.68 12.00
N VAL A 32 11.41 -0.54 11.33
CA VAL A 32 12.58 0.08 10.68
C VAL A 32 13.66 0.44 11.70
N ALA A 33 13.30 1.03 12.84
CA ALA A 33 14.25 1.34 13.92
C ALA A 33 14.94 0.09 14.50
N ASN A 34 14.30 -1.08 14.41
CA ASN A 34 14.88 -2.37 14.81
C ASN A 34 15.63 -3.08 13.66
N GLY A 35 15.95 -2.36 12.58
CA GLY A 35 16.74 -2.88 11.45
C GLY A 35 15.97 -3.82 10.52
N LYS A 36 14.63 -3.86 10.60
CA LYS A 36 13.82 -4.62 9.64
C LYS A 36 13.69 -3.84 8.34
N HIS A 37 13.77 -4.56 7.23
CA HIS A 37 13.40 -4.01 5.93
C HIS A 37 11.89 -4.06 5.77
N VAL A 38 11.26 -2.90 5.56
CA VAL A 38 9.82 -2.74 5.37
C VAL A 38 9.58 -2.14 3.99
N GLY A 39 8.62 -2.68 3.27
CA GLY A 39 8.21 -2.16 1.96
C GLY A 39 6.71 -2.16 1.83
N TYR A 40 6.22 -1.30 0.94
CA TYR A 40 4.82 -0.98 0.78
C TYR A 40 4.31 -1.40 -0.59
N ILE A 41 3.11 -1.96 -0.62
CA ILE A 41 2.32 -2.12 -1.83
C ILE A 41 1.00 -1.39 -1.61
N LEU A 42 0.74 -0.40 -2.47
CA LEU A 42 -0.53 0.31 -2.53
C LEU A 42 -1.27 -0.14 -3.78
N ALA A 43 -2.48 -0.64 -3.62
CA ALA A 43 -3.25 -1.16 -4.75
C ALA A 43 -3.70 -0.02 -5.69
N THR A 44 -4.02 1.14 -5.15
CA THR A 44 -4.43 2.32 -5.91
C THR A 44 -3.41 3.46 -5.76
N SER A 45 -3.56 4.50 -6.58
CA SER A 45 -2.90 5.79 -6.38
C SER A 45 -3.84 6.81 -5.72
N GLY A 46 -5.01 6.40 -5.22
CA GLY A 46 -5.96 7.28 -4.55
C GLY A 46 -6.55 8.38 -5.45
N ASN A 47 -6.70 8.09 -6.75
CA ASN A 47 -6.95 9.05 -7.81
C ASN A 47 -8.39 9.62 -7.88
N ARG A 48 -9.27 9.24 -6.94
CA ARG A 48 -10.66 9.74 -6.87
C ARG A 48 -11.03 10.40 -5.53
N GLY A 49 -10.11 10.44 -4.56
CA GLY A 49 -10.33 11.03 -3.23
C GLY A 49 -10.32 12.56 -3.18
N THR A 50 -11.15 13.23 -3.99
CA THR A 50 -11.27 14.71 -4.01
C THR A 50 -12.69 15.17 -4.28
N THR A 51 -13.04 16.35 -3.77
CA THR A 51 -14.27 17.08 -4.11
C THR A 51 -14.02 18.28 -5.03
N ASP A 52 -12.76 18.56 -5.38
CA ASP A 52 -12.38 19.64 -6.27
C ASP A 52 -12.69 19.28 -7.73
N PRO A 53 -13.64 19.98 -8.40
CA PRO A 53 -14.00 19.68 -9.79
C PRO A 53 -12.91 20.02 -10.81
N ALA A 54 -11.89 20.80 -10.43
CA ALA A 54 -10.76 21.13 -11.30
C ALA A 54 -9.61 20.10 -11.20
N MET A 55 -9.68 19.17 -10.24
CA MET A 55 -8.68 18.12 -10.06
C MET A 55 -8.93 16.98 -11.04
N THR A 56 -7.91 16.61 -11.84
CA THR A 56 -7.98 15.42 -12.68
C THR A 56 -7.50 14.19 -11.92
N VAL A 57 -7.91 13.01 -12.39
CA VAL A 57 -7.51 11.73 -11.78
C VAL A 57 -5.99 11.54 -11.83
N GLU A 58 -5.35 11.92 -12.93
CA GLU A 58 -3.90 11.80 -13.12
C GLU A 58 -3.15 12.73 -12.17
N ARG A 59 -3.59 13.99 -12.07
CA ARG A 59 -2.96 14.98 -11.19
C ARG A 59 -3.09 14.58 -9.73
N LEU A 60 -4.24 14.05 -9.32
CA LEU A 60 -4.44 13.58 -7.96
C LEU A 60 -3.59 12.34 -7.66
N ALA A 61 -3.49 11.40 -8.60
CA ALA A 61 -2.64 10.24 -8.47
C ALA A 61 -1.17 10.63 -8.26
N GLU A 62 -0.63 11.51 -9.12
CA GLU A 62 0.75 11.99 -9.01
C GLU A 62 1.03 12.68 -7.68
N LEU A 63 0.10 13.55 -7.25
CA LEU A 63 0.19 14.24 -5.97
C LEU A 63 0.22 13.25 -4.80
N ARG A 64 -0.74 12.33 -4.73
CA ARG A 64 -0.85 11.39 -3.60
C ARG A 64 0.26 10.35 -3.58
N GLU A 65 0.77 9.93 -4.74
CA GLU A 65 1.97 9.08 -4.76
C GLU A 65 3.21 9.85 -4.24
N ALA A 66 3.32 11.16 -4.50
CA ALA A 66 4.40 11.98 -3.96
C ALA A 66 4.25 12.18 -2.44
N GLU A 67 3.05 12.44 -1.95
CA GLU A 67 2.72 12.53 -0.53
C GLU A 67 3.05 11.23 0.20
N GLN A 68 2.65 10.07 -0.34
CA GLN A 68 2.94 8.77 0.25
C GLN A 68 4.45 8.48 0.33
N ARG A 69 5.21 8.83 -0.72
CA ARG A 69 6.67 8.69 -0.70
C ARG A 69 7.31 9.58 0.36
N ALA A 70 6.83 10.81 0.50
CA ALA A 70 7.30 11.73 1.53
C ALA A 70 6.98 11.21 2.94
N ALA A 71 5.76 10.70 3.17
CA ALA A 71 5.34 10.11 4.44
C ALA A 71 6.16 8.87 4.80
N ALA A 72 6.36 7.96 3.84
CA ALA A 72 7.17 6.76 4.01
C ALA A 72 8.63 7.08 4.37
N ALA A 73 9.20 8.13 3.76
CA ALA A 73 10.57 8.57 4.05
C ALA A 73 10.75 9.01 5.52
N ILE A 74 9.71 9.57 6.16
CA ILE A 74 9.75 9.96 7.59
C ILE A 74 10.00 8.75 8.50
N VAL A 75 9.44 7.58 8.15
CA VAL A 75 9.61 6.33 8.91
C VAL A 75 10.73 5.44 8.35
N GLY A 76 11.49 5.93 7.37
CA GLY A 76 12.65 5.24 6.80
C GLY A 76 12.32 4.14 5.78
N VAL A 77 11.11 4.15 5.19
CA VAL A 77 10.72 3.23 4.12
C VAL A 77 10.97 3.86 2.76
N THR A 78 11.65 3.13 1.87
CA THR A 78 11.95 3.58 0.51
C THR A 78 11.47 2.62 -0.58
N ASP A 79 11.14 1.37 -0.24
CA ASP A 79 10.61 0.38 -1.18
C ASP A 79 9.08 0.48 -1.23
N ILE A 80 8.56 1.10 -2.28
CA ILE A 80 7.14 1.42 -2.42
C ILE A 80 6.70 1.10 -3.84
N THR A 81 5.67 0.26 -3.97
CA THR A 81 5.05 -0.09 -5.23
C THR A 81 3.59 0.38 -5.26
N PHE A 82 3.21 1.10 -6.31
CA PHE A 82 1.81 1.42 -6.60
C PHE A 82 1.35 0.51 -7.75
N LEU A 83 0.29 -0.26 -7.54
CA LEU A 83 -0.33 -1.07 -8.60
C LEU A 83 -1.20 -0.22 -9.54
N ARG A 84 -1.60 0.96 -9.08
CA ARG A 84 -2.34 1.98 -9.86
C ARG A 84 -3.67 1.49 -10.43
N TYR A 85 -4.37 0.63 -9.70
CA TYR A 85 -5.81 0.47 -9.95
C TYR A 85 -6.54 1.77 -9.60
N ASP A 86 -7.69 1.97 -10.22
CA ASP A 86 -8.56 3.09 -9.89
C ASP A 86 -9.15 2.95 -8.49
N ASP A 87 -9.12 4.06 -7.75
CA ASP A 87 -9.75 4.20 -6.44
C ASP A 87 -11.27 4.00 -6.55
N GLY A 88 -11.80 3.09 -5.74
CA GLY A 88 -13.20 2.63 -5.72
C GLY A 88 -13.49 1.41 -6.59
N ASP A 89 -12.54 0.94 -7.40
CA ASP A 89 -12.77 -0.09 -8.42
C ASP A 89 -12.12 -1.45 -8.09
N LEU A 90 -11.39 -1.62 -6.98
CA LEU A 90 -10.64 -2.85 -6.70
C LEU A 90 -11.52 -4.11 -6.69
N ALA A 91 -12.76 -3.99 -6.21
CA ALA A 91 -13.71 -5.09 -6.18
C ALA A 91 -14.07 -5.63 -7.57
N PHE A 92 -13.91 -4.84 -8.63
CA PHE A 92 -14.13 -5.27 -10.02
C PHE A 92 -12.91 -5.99 -10.62
N HIS A 93 -11.76 -5.96 -9.94
CA HIS A 93 -10.48 -6.47 -10.45
C HIS A 93 -9.87 -7.58 -9.59
N VAL A 94 -10.63 -8.20 -8.67
CA VAL A 94 -10.13 -9.19 -7.71
C VAL A 94 -9.25 -10.28 -8.33
N PRO A 95 -9.60 -10.92 -9.47
CA PRO A 95 -8.73 -11.94 -10.07
C PRO A 95 -7.35 -11.41 -10.48
N GLN A 96 -7.30 -10.23 -11.09
CA GLN A 96 -6.06 -9.57 -11.53
C GLN A 96 -5.26 -9.06 -10.33
N LEU A 97 -5.93 -8.39 -9.39
CA LEU A 97 -5.34 -7.90 -8.15
C LEU A 97 -4.67 -9.04 -7.37
N ARG A 98 -5.35 -10.18 -7.23
CA ARG A 98 -4.78 -11.37 -6.59
C ARG A 98 -3.53 -11.88 -7.32
N ALA A 99 -3.53 -11.87 -8.65
CA ALA A 99 -2.38 -12.31 -9.44
C ALA A 99 -1.18 -11.36 -9.26
N ASP A 100 -1.41 -10.05 -9.27
CA ASP A 100 -0.36 -9.04 -9.07
C ASP A 100 0.20 -9.06 -7.65
N LEU A 101 -0.66 -9.13 -6.63
CA LEU A 101 -0.22 -9.29 -5.24
C LEU A 101 0.56 -10.59 -5.05
N THR A 102 0.08 -11.71 -5.61
CA THR A 102 0.80 -13.00 -5.54
C THR A 102 2.19 -12.89 -6.17
N ARG A 103 2.31 -12.23 -7.33
CA ARG A 103 3.60 -12.00 -8.00
C ARG A 103 4.53 -11.16 -7.11
N LEU A 104 4.06 -10.04 -6.59
CA LEU A 104 4.86 -9.16 -5.73
C LEU A 104 5.27 -9.84 -4.43
N ILE A 105 4.35 -10.56 -3.76
CA ILE A 105 4.66 -11.33 -2.54
C ILE A 105 5.74 -12.38 -2.83
N ARG A 106 5.69 -13.07 -3.97
CA ARG A 106 6.73 -14.04 -4.37
C ARG A 106 8.08 -13.41 -4.69
N GLN A 107 8.08 -12.18 -5.22
CA GLN A 107 9.30 -11.41 -5.48
C GLN A 107 9.90 -10.87 -4.18
N TYR A 108 9.04 -10.41 -3.27
CA TYR A 108 9.42 -9.76 -2.02
C TYR A 108 9.79 -10.77 -0.92
N ARG A 109 9.21 -11.98 -0.97
CA ARG A 109 9.38 -13.06 0.02
C ARG A 109 9.28 -12.58 1.48
N PRO A 110 8.23 -11.84 1.87
CA PRO A 110 8.11 -11.31 3.22
C PRO A 110 7.97 -12.44 4.25
N ARG A 111 8.52 -12.24 5.45
CA ARG A 111 8.21 -13.09 6.62
C ARG A 111 6.90 -12.65 7.28
N THR A 112 6.56 -11.37 7.17
CA THR A 112 5.36 -10.79 7.78
C THR A 112 4.64 -9.90 6.78
N ILE A 113 3.33 -10.05 6.68
CA ILE A 113 2.45 -9.16 5.93
C ILE A 113 1.57 -8.40 6.92
N ILE A 114 1.47 -7.08 6.75
CA ILE A 114 0.51 -6.22 7.45
C ILE A 114 -0.49 -5.74 6.39
N THR A 115 -1.79 -5.89 6.66
CA THR A 115 -2.86 -5.52 5.72
C THR A 115 -4.14 -5.18 6.47
N HIS A 116 -5.16 -4.74 5.73
CA HIS A 116 -6.50 -4.44 6.21
C HIS A 116 -7.19 -5.62 6.88
N ASP A 117 -8.03 -5.35 7.88
CA ASP A 117 -9.01 -6.32 8.37
C ASP A 117 -10.04 -6.56 7.25
N PRO A 118 -10.30 -7.81 6.83
CA PRO A 118 -11.28 -8.10 5.79
C PRO A 118 -12.73 -7.79 6.20
N TYR A 119 -13.01 -7.56 7.49
CA TYR A 119 -14.37 -7.31 7.94
C TYR A 119 -14.88 -5.92 7.47
N PRO A 120 -16.02 -5.85 6.77
CA PRO A 120 -16.50 -4.64 6.10
C PRO A 120 -16.99 -3.52 7.04
N GLY A 121 -16.81 -3.67 8.35
CA GLY A 121 -17.24 -2.69 9.36
C GLY A 121 -16.59 -1.31 9.21
N ASN A 122 -15.54 -1.20 8.40
CA ASN A 122 -14.78 0.02 8.10
C ASN A 122 -15.24 0.76 6.83
N GLY A 123 -16.15 0.20 6.03
CA GLY A 123 -16.86 0.92 4.95
C GLY A 123 -16.11 1.11 3.61
N SER A 124 -14.83 0.71 3.50
CA SER A 124 -14.09 0.77 2.22
C SER A 124 -14.16 -0.54 1.47
N ARG A 125 -14.85 -0.55 0.32
CA ARG A 125 -14.94 -1.73 -0.56
C ARG A 125 -13.58 -2.15 -1.10
N ASP A 126 -12.69 -1.19 -1.29
CA ASP A 126 -11.33 -1.42 -1.75
C ASP A 126 -10.48 -2.11 -0.68
N ALA A 127 -10.59 -1.69 0.58
CA ALA A 127 -9.88 -2.34 1.69
C ALA A 127 -10.28 -3.82 1.80
N CYS A 128 -11.57 -4.15 1.64
CA CYS A 128 -12.04 -5.53 1.60
C CYS A 128 -11.49 -6.33 0.41
N ALA A 129 -11.25 -5.69 -0.73
CA ALA A 129 -10.75 -6.34 -1.95
C ALA A 129 -9.26 -6.70 -1.91
N ILE A 130 -8.48 -6.11 -0.98
CA ILE A 130 -7.07 -6.47 -0.75
C ILE A 130 -6.94 -7.89 -0.20
N TYR A 131 -7.97 -8.40 0.48
CA TYR A 131 -7.92 -9.72 1.06
C TYR A 131 -7.92 -10.82 -0.03
N PRO A 132 -7.02 -11.82 0.06
CA PRO A 132 -6.88 -12.87 -0.94
C PRO A 132 -8.09 -13.78 -1.07
#